data_AF-A0A7I4YG36-F1
#
_entry.id   AF-A0A7I4YG36-F1
#
_cell.length_a   1.000
_cell.length_b   1.000
_cell.length_c   1.000
_cell.angle_alpha   90.00
_cell.angle_beta   90.00
_cell.angle_gamma   90.00
#
_symmetry.space_group_name_H-M   'P 1'
#
loop_
_entity.id
_entity.type
_entity.pdbx_description
1 polymer ?
#
loop_
_entity_poly.entity_id
_entity_poly.type
_entity_poly.pdbx_seq_one_letter_code
_entity_poly.pdbx_strand_id
1 'polypeptide(L)'
;MNTIICIVVFAGVVLSAPGAKEDKRHRGGHHGDLEDSLLPPFLKNVTREARKEYFKIIFSKNETIREQKKEVLEWAEKNNVTEGVMEYNDNITSIKKELKKNVTELIQALPAALDEFSKVMQNEDQTHAELKQALRKLVSEKPKEYSVLFFALGKEIFSGHPRDLREMIGGHKDNENSTESSEVKDKKDGSDENN
;
A
#
# COMPACT_ATOMS: atom_id res chain seq x y z
N MET A 1 24.52 6.21 -0.93
CA MET A 1 24.27 5.43 -2.16
C MET A 1 23.04 6.02 -2.83
N ASN A 2 23.20 6.66 -4.00
CA ASN A 2 22.10 7.32 -4.72
C ASN A 2 21.60 6.39 -5.83
N THR A 3 20.94 5.29 -5.48
CA THR A 3 20.22 4.46 -6.45
C THR A 3 19.01 5.24 -6.97
N ILE A 4 18.97 5.48 -8.28
CA ILE A 4 17.72 5.85 -8.95
C ILE A 4 16.90 4.56 -8.96
N ILE A 5 16.07 4.38 -7.94
CA ILE A 5 14.90 3.53 -8.06
C ILE A 5 14.09 4.15 -9.20
N CYS A 6 13.83 3.40 -10.25
CA CYS A 6 12.75 3.70 -11.17
C CYS A 6 11.49 3.84 -10.33
N ILE A 7 11.16 5.07 -9.92
CA ILE A 7 9.81 5.40 -9.49
C ILE A 7 8.99 5.40 -10.78
N VAL A 8 8.80 4.21 -11.34
CA VAL A 8 7.52 3.90 -11.96
C VAL A 8 6.57 4.09 -10.80
N VAL A 9 5.81 5.18 -10.86
CA VAL A 9 4.88 5.59 -9.84
C VAL A 9 4.07 4.36 -9.43
N PHE A 10 4.41 3.75 -8.30
CA PHE A 10 3.52 2.86 -7.58
C PHE A 10 2.43 3.77 -7.01
N ALA A 11 1.58 4.31 -7.88
CA ALA A 11 0.23 4.74 -7.53
C ALA A 11 -0.61 3.47 -7.34
N GLY A 12 -0.16 2.63 -6.41
CA GLY A 12 -0.91 1.53 -5.85
C GLY A 12 -1.63 2.04 -4.62
N VAL A 13 -2.71 2.78 -4.86
CA VAL A 13 -3.92 2.82 -4.00
C VAL A 13 -3.65 3.01 -2.49
N VAL A 14 -3.56 4.27 -2.07
CA VAL A 14 -4.08 4.68 -0.76
C VAL A 14 -5.24 5.63 -1.01
N LEU A 15 -6.34 5.09 -1.50
CA LEU A 15 -7.67 5.68 -1.41
C LEU A 15 -8.67 4.52 -1.46
N SER A 16 -8.97 3.98 -0.29
CA SER A 16 -10.18 3.18 -0.11
C SER A 16 -11.39 4.09 -0.34
N ALA A 17 -12.14 3.84 -1.41
CA ALA A 17 -13.55 4.18 -1.51
C ALA A 17 -14.32 2.90 -1.88
N PRO A 18 -15.37 2.51 -1.14
CA PRO A 18 -16.08 1.26 -1.38
C PRO A 18 -17.22 1.42 -2.40
N GLY A 19 -17.28 0.49 -3.35
CA GLY A 19 -18.53 -0.19 -3.72
C GLY A 19 -19.48 0.50 -4.69
N ALA A 20 -19.23 0.33 -5.99
CA ALA A 20 -20.30 0.13 -6.96
C ALA A 20 -20.09 -1.26 -7.58
N LYS A 21 -21.01 -2.19 -7.27
CA LYS A 21 -21.11 -3.51 -7.91
C LYS A 21 -21.88 -3.32 -9.20
N GLU A 22 -21.31 -3.66 -10.35
CA GLU A 22 -22.10 -4.13 -11.48
C GLU A 22 -21.39 -5.27 -12.21
N ASP A 23 -22.24 -6.19 -12.65
CA ASP A 23 -21.97 -7.55 -13.08
C ASP A 23 -21.46 -7.66 -14.51
N LYS A 24 -20.64 -8.71 -14.70
CA LYS A 24 -20.48 -9.57 -15.89
C LYS A 24 -20.31 -8.92 -17.29
N ARG A 25 -19.08 -9.15 -17.78
CA ARG A 25 -18.72 -9.65 -19.13
C ARG A 25 -19.03 -8.74 -20.33
N HIS A 26 -18.02 -7.98 -20.75
CA HIS A 26 -17.74 -7.83 -22.18
C HIS A 26 -16.23 -7.92 -22.49
N ARG A 27 -15.90 -8.85 -23.39
CA ARG A 27 -14.72 -8.83 -24.25
C ARG A 27 -14.73 -7.53 -25.04
N GLY A 28 -13.64 -6.78 -24.99
CA GLY A 28 -13.39 -5.65 -25.89
C GLY A 28 -12.05 -5.04 -25.56
N GLY A 29 -11.04 -5.31 -26.38
CA GLY A 29 -9.72 -4.71 -26.23
C GLY A 29 -9.79 -3.20 -26.35
N HIS A 30 -9.26 -2.51 -25.35
CA HIS A 30 -8.85 -1.11 -25.38
C HIS A 30 -7.49 -1.02 -24.68
N HIS A 31 -6.46 -1.64 -25.28
CA HIS A 31 -5.06 -1.51 -24.86
C HIS A 31 -4.39 -0.31 -25.55
N GLY A 32 -5.02 0.86 -25.48
CA GLY A 32 -4.56 2.07 -26.20
C GLY A 32 -4.16 3.23 -25.29
N ASP A 33 -4.97 3.56 -24.28
CA ASP A 33 -4.88 4.89 -23.65
C ASP A 33 -4.28 4.93 -22.24
N LEU A 34 -4.09 3.78 -21.58
CA LEU A 34 -3.49 3.77 -20.24
C LEU A 34 -1.96 3.94 -20.25
N GLU A 35 -1.33 3.70 -21.41
CA GLU A 35 0.12 3.67 -21.52
C GLU A 35 0.73 5.08 -21.43
N ASP A 36 0.01 6.13 -21.84
CA ASP A 36 0.53 7.51 -21.85
C ASP A 36 0.35 8.26 -20.52
N SER A 37 -0.56 7.83 -19.63
CA SER A 37 -0.79 8.50 -18.34
C SER A 37 0.28 8.20 -17.29
N LEU A 38 1.04 7.12 -17.46
CA LEU A 38 2.08 6.68 -16.51
C LEU A 38 3.49 7.14 -16.93
N LEU A 39 3.62 7.76 -18.10
CA LEU A 39 4.91 8.23 -18.60
C LEU A 39 5.33 9.54 -17.94
N PRO A 40 6.65 9.73 -17.69
CA PRO A 40 7.20 11.05 -17.40
C PRO A 40 6.65 12.09 -18.40
N PRO A 41 6.24 13.28 -17.95
CA PRO A 41 5.57 14.26 -18.80
C PRO A 41 6.33 14.60 -20.09
N PHE A 42 7.66 14.68 -20.03
CA PHE A 42 8.53 14.97 -21.18
C PHE A 42 8.53 13.87 -22.26
N LEU A 43 8.05 12.66 -21.97
CA LEU A 43 7.94 11.56 -22.94
C LEU A 43 6.63 11.60 -23.76
N LYS A 44 5.67 12.46 -23.42
CA LYS A 44 4.39 12.52 -24.13
C LYS A 44 4.51 13.07 -25.55
N ASN A 45 5.47 13.98 -25.76
CA ASN A 45 5.63 14.70 -27.03
C ASN A 45 6.78 14.15 -27.90
N VAL A 46 7.39 13.02 -27.53
CA VAL A 46 8.46 12.39 -28.31
C VAL A 46 7.96 11.17 -29.09
N THR A 47 8.66 10.83 -30.17
CA THR A 47 8.30 9.67 -31.00
C THR A 47 8.36 8.37 -30.20
N ARG A 48 7.65 7.34 -30.66
CA ARG A 48 7.66 6.03 -30.01
C ARG A 48 9.07 5.42 -29.99
N GLU A 49 9.84 5.66 -31.04
CA GLU A 49 11.24 5.27 -31.17
C GLU A 49 12.10 5.98 -30.13
N ALA A 50 11.92 7.30 -29.95
CA ALA A 50 12.61 8.06 -28.92
C ALA A 50 12.26 7.57 -27.50
N ARG A 51 10.99 7.23 -27.24
CA ARG A 51 10.59 6.60 -25.96
C ARG A 51 11.31 5.27 -25.72
N LYS A 52 11.44 4.43 -26.75
CA LYS A 52 12.18 3.16 -26.65
C LYS A 52 13.66 3.39 -26.36
N GLU A 53 14.29 4.38 -27.00
CA GLU A 53 15.69 4.77 -26.73
C GLU A 53 15.86 5.21 -25.26
N TYR A 54 14.97 6.07 -24.77
CA TYR A 54 14.99 6.51 -23.38
C TYR A 54 14.91 5.34 -22.39
N PHE A 55 13.93 4.44 -22.57
CA PHE A 55 13.79 3.29 -21.67
C PHE A 55 14.98 2.32 -21.78
N LYS A 56 15.60 2.19 -22.95
CA LYS A 56 16.82 1.39 -23.11
C LYS A 56 17.96 1.95 -22.24
N ILE A 57 18.13 3.27 -22.20
CA ILE A 57 19.13 3.94 -21.35
C ILE A 57 18.78 3.71 -19.87
N ILE A 58 17.53 3.96 -19.46
CA ILE A 58 17.09 3.82 -18.06
C ILE A 58 17.19 2.38 -17.53
N PHE A 59 16.96 1.38 -18.38
CA PHE A 59 17.05 -0.04 -18.00
C PHE A 59 18.42 -0.66 -18.27
N SER A 60 19.41 0.12 -18.73
CA SER A 60 20.79 -0.34 -18.87
C SER A 60 21.34 -0.74 -17.50
N LYS A 61 21.84 -1.97 -17.40
CA LYS A 61 22.34 -2.55 -16.13
C LYS A 61 23.84 -2.36 -15.93
N ASN A 62 24.55 -1.91 -16.97
CA ASN A 62 26.01 -1.93 -17.01
C ASN A 62 26.64 -0.54 -16.85
N GLU A 63 25.86 0.53 -17.04
CA GLU A 63 26.32 1.91 -16.88
C GLU A 63 26.26 2.35 -15.41
N THR A 64 27.17 3.25 -15.05
CA THR A 64 27.02 4.01 -13.81
C THR A 64 25.84 4.97 -13.92
N ILE A 65 25.25 5.31 -12.77
CA ILE A 65 24.16 6.28 -12.69
C ILE A 65 24.57 7.66 -13.26
N ARG A 66 25.86 8.00 -13.20
CA ARG A 66 26.38 9.25 -13.77
C ARG A 66 26.40 9.20 -15.30
N GLU A 67 26.86 8.08 -15.86
CA GLU A 67 26.85 7.84 -17.31
C GLU A 67 25.42 7.82 -17.83
N GLN A 68 24.53 7.07 -17.18
CA GLN A 68 23.11 7.03 -17.53
C GLN A 68 22.48 8.44 -17.55
N LYS A 69 22.79 9.30 -16.56
CA LYS A 69 22.31 10.69 -16.56
C LYS A 69 22.85 11.50 -17.74
N LYS A 70 24.12 11.31 -18.10
CA LYS A 70 24.73 11.97 -19.25
C LYS A 70 24.06 11.52 -20.55
N GLU A 71 23.83 10.23 -20.72
CA GLU A 71 23.16 9.66 -21.88
C GLU A 71 21.70 10.13 -22.00
N VAL A 72 20.98 10.24 -20.89
CA VAL A 72 19.62 10.82 -20.89
C VAL A 72 19.63 12.29 -21.30
N LEU A 73 20.63 13.08 -20.90
CA LEU A 73 20.75 14.48 -21.33
C LEU A 73 21.08 14.59 -22.83
N GLU A 74 22.01 13.77 -23.32
CA GLU A 74 22.34 13.71 -24.75
C GLU A 74 21.12 13.27 -25.59
N TRP A 75 20.36 12.28 -25.10
CA TRP A 75 19.08 11.88 -25.69
C TRP A 75 18.06 13.01 -25.65
N ALA A 76 18.00 13.78 -24.57
CA ALA A 76 17.05 14.88 -24.42
C ALA A 76 17.34 16.03 -25.40
N GLU A 77 18.62 16.35 -25.60
CA GLU A 77 19.07 17.33 -26.60
C GLU A 77 18.68 16.88 -28.02
N LYS A 78 18.95 15.61 -28.37
CA LYS A 78 18.57 15.02 -29.67
C LYS A 78 17.06 15.12 -29.95
N ASN A 79 16.23 15.04 -28.90
CA ASN A 79 14.77 15.03 -29.01
C ASN A 79 14.11 16.37 -28.63
N ASN A 80 14.89 17.42 -28.37
CA ASN A 80 14.41 18.75 -27.96
C ASN A 80 13.51 18.73 -26.71
N VAL A 81 13.83 17.89 -25.72
CA VAL A 81 13.09 17.76 -24.44
C VAL A 81 13.96 18.01 -23.21
N THR A 82 15.10 18.68 -23.39
CA THR A 82 16.07 18.96 -22.30
C THR A 82 15.43 19.65 -21.10
N GLU A 83 14.60 20.68 -21.32
CA GLU A 83 13.91 21.40 -20.25
C GLU A 83 12.99 20.48 -19.43
N GLY A 84 12.16 19.68 -20.10
CA GLY A 84 11.26 18.73 -19.43
C GLY A 84 12.00 17.63 -18.67
N VAL A 85 13.17 17.21 -19.15
CA VAL A 85 14.05 16.26 -18.44
C VAL A 85 14.69 16.90 -17.20
N MET A 86 15.13 18.15 -17.31
CA MET A 86 15.68 18.90 -16.16
C MET A 86 14.64 19.12 -15.07
N GLU A 87 13.45 19.61 -15.44
CA GLU A 87 12.33 19.81 -14.51
C GLU A 87 11.94 18.51 -13.81
N TYR A 88 11.84 17.41 -14.56
CA TYR A 88 11.55 16.10 -13.99
C TYR A 88 12.63 15.64 -13.01
N ASN A 89 13.90 15.84 -13.34
CA ASN A 89 15.02 15.49 -12.45
C ASN A 89 15.02 16.30 -11.15
N ASP A 90 14.67 17.58 -11.21
CA ASP A 90 14.55 18.44 -10.04
C ASP A 90 13.38 18.03 -9.15
N ASN A 91 12.22 17.73 -9.75
CA ASN A 91 11.06 17.22 -9.04
C ASN A 91 11.37 15.90 -8.33
N ILE A 92 11.96 14.92 -9.03
CA ILE A 92 12.37 13.64 -8.42
C ILE A 92 13.40 13.85 -7.30
N THR A 93 14.29 14.83 -7.44
CA THR A 93 15.25 15.19 -6.38
C THR A 93 14.55 15.73 -5.15
N SER A 94 13.53 16.57 -5.33
CA SER A 94 12.68 17.08 -4.24
C SER A 94 11.93 15.94 -3.54
N ILE A 95 11.23 15.11 -4.31
CA ILE A 95 10.48 13.94 -3.80
C ILE A 95 11.40 13.02 -3.00
N LYS A 96 12.63 12.77 -3.47
CA LYS A 96 13.60 11.96 -2.73
C LYS A 96 13.99 12.56 -1.38
N LYS A 97 14.17 13.89 -1.32
CA LYS A 97 14.50 14.58 -0.06
C LYS A 97 13.34 14.45 0.92
N GLU A 98 12.12 14.69 0.46
CA GLU A 98 10.91 14.56 1.28
C GLU A 98 10.69 13.12 1.74
N LEU A 99 10.79 12.15 0.84
CA LEU A 99 10.70 10.73 1.16
C LEU A 99 11.73 10.35 2.22
N LYS A 100 13.00 10.74 2.03
CA LYS A 100 14.06 10.46 3.01
C LYS A 100 13.72 11.05 4.38
N LYS A 101 13.24 12.30 4.42
CA LYS A 101 12.81 12.95 5.67
C LYS A 101 11.67 12.16 6.33
N ASN A 102 10.57 11.93 5.61
CA ASN A 102 9.37 11.27 6.14
C ASN A 102 9.66 9.84 6.62
N VAL A 103 10.48 9.08 5.88
CA VAL A 103 10.89 7.73 6.29
C VAL A 103 11.83 7.77 7.50
N THR A 104 12.72 8.76 7.59
CA THR A 104 13.62 8.92 8.75
C THR A 104 12.81 9.22 10.01
N GLU A 105 11.84 10.14 9.94
CA GLU A 105 10.93 10.46 11.04
C GLU A 105 10.14 9.23 11.48
N LEU A 106 9.62 8.45 10.52
CA LEU A 106 8.91 7.21 10.83
C LEU A 106 9.80 6.20 11.56
N ILE A 107 11.03 5.97 11.08
CA ILE A 107 12.00 5.08 11.72
C ILE A 107 12.30 5.52 13.16
N GLN A 108 12.38 6.83 13.42
CA GLN A 108 12.62 7.37 14.76
C GLN A 108 11.43 7.17 15.71
N ALA A 109 10.20 7.15 15.18
CA ALA A 109 8.99 6.93 15.97
C ALA A 109 8.71 5.44 16.27
N LEU A 110 9.18 4.53 15.40
CA LEU A 110 8.90 3.08 15.52
C LEU A 110 9.28 2.45 16.88
N PRO A 111 10.41 2.77 17.53
CA PRO A 111 10.73 2.21 18.85
C PRO A 111 9.66 2.54 19.90
N ALA A 112 9.19 3.80 19.95
CA ALA A 112 8.16 4.20 20.89
C ALA A 112 6.81 3.52 20.59
N ALA A 113 6.47 3.36 19.31
CA ALA A 113 5.26 2.64 18.91
C ALA A 113 5.32 1.14 19.29
N LEU A 114 6.50 0.52 19.19
CA LEU A 114 6.74 -0.86 19.64
C LEU A 114 6.60 -1.00 21.16
N ASP A 115 7.11 -0.04 21.93
CA ASP A 115 6.96 -0.02 23.39
C ASP A 115 5.48 0.11 23.80
N GLU A 116 4.74 1.02 23.17
CA GLU A 116 3.30 1.21 23.38
C GLU A 116 2.51 -0.07 23.02
N PHE A 117 2.83 -0.69 21.87
CA PHE A 117 2.25 -1.98 21.47
C PHE A 117 2.51 -3.06 22.51
N SER A 118 3.76 -3.19 22.96
CA SER A 118 4.17 -4.22 23.91
C SER A 118 3.47 -4.07 25.25
N LYS A 119 3.30 -2.82 25.75
CA LYS A 119 2.53 -2.52 26.96
C LYS A 119 1.09 -2.97 26.87
N VAL A 120 0.45 -2.78 25.71
CA VAL A 120 -0.93 -3.24 25.49
C VAL A 120 -0.99 -4.77 25.46
N MET A 121 -0.06 -5.42 24.75
CA MET A 121 -0.03 -6.89 24.64
C MET A 121 0.32 -7.62 25.94
N GLN A 122 1.11 -6.99 26.82
CA GLN A 122 1.53 -7.55 28.11
C GLN A 122 0.56 -7.24 29.26
N ASN A 123 -0.53 -6.52 28.99
CA ASN A 123 -1.52 -6.20 30.00
C ASN A 123 -2.49 -7.38 30.21
N GLU A 124 -2.19 -8.22 31.20
CA GLU A 124 -2.98 -9.40 31.55
C GLU A 124 -4.30 -9.08 32.26
N ASP A 125 -4.48 -7.83 32.73
CA ASP A 125 -5.71 -7.39 33.40
C ASP A 125 -6.84 -7.07 32.42
N GLN A 126 -6.59 -7.09 31.11
CA GLN A 126 -7.56 -6.76 30.07
C GLN A 126 -8.24 -8.00 29.48
N THR A 127 -9.52 -7.86 29.15
CA THR A 127 -10.24 -8.82 28.31
C THR A 127 -9.78 -8.73 26.85
N HIS A 128 -10.02 -9.80 26.07
CA HIS A 128 -9.73 -9.81 24.63
C HIS A 128 -10.44 -8.67 23.86
N ALA A 129 -11.65 -8.27 24.29
CA ALA A 129 -12.38 -7.17 23.68
C ALA A 129 -11.70 -5.82 23.95
N GLU A 130 -11.22 -5.60 25.17
CA GLU A 130 -10.50 -4.39 25.57
C GLU A 130 -9.13 -4.29 24.89
N LEU A 131 -8.40 -5.41 24.80
CA LEU A 131 -7.14 -5.49 24.05
C LEU A 131 -7.33 -5.05 22.60
N LYS A 132 -8.36 -5.59 21.92
CA LYS A 132 -8.71 -5.22 20.55
C LYS A 132 -9.04 -3.74 20.41
N GLN A 133 -9.77 -3.18 21.38
CA GLN A 133 -10.10 -1.75 21.39
C GLN A 133 -8.85 -0.88 21.60
N ALA A 134 -7.95 -1.26 22.51
CA ALA A 134 -6.70 -0.58 22.76
C ALA A 134 -5.80 -0.56 21.52
N LEU A 135 -5.66 -1.70 20.83
CA LEU A 135 -4.91 -1.78 19.58
C LEU A 135 -5.54 -0.92 18.47
N ARG A 136 -6.87 -0.94 18.31
CA ARG A 136 -7.58 -0.07 17.35
C ARG A 136 -7.32 1.41 17.63
N LYS A 137 -7.28 1.80 18.90
CA LYS A 137 -6.99 3.18 19.31
C LYS A 137 -5.57 3.59 18.88
N LEU A 138 -4.56 2.76 19.19
CA LEU A 138 -3.17 2.99 18.78
C LEU A 138 -3.03 3.17 17.25
N VAL A 139 -3.65 2.28 16.47
CA VAL A 139 -3.65 2.36 15.00
C VAL A 139 -4.34 3.62 14.51
N SER A 140 -5.42 4.05 15.15
CA SER A 140 -6.15 5.24 14.75
C SER A 140 -5.37 6.53 15.04
N GLU A 141 -4.62 6.56 16.14
CA GLU A 141 -3.80 7.70 16.55
C GLU A 141 -2.54 7.84 15.68
N LYS A 142 -1.86 6.72 15.39
CA LYS A 142 -0.58 6.72 14.66
C LYS A 142 -0.59 5.70 13.50
N PRO A 143 -1.45 5.90 12.48
CA PRO A 143 -1.71 4.89 11.45
C PRO A 143 -0.48 4.48 10.65
N LYS A 144 0.43 5.42 10.37
CA LYS A 144 1.66 5.14 9.60
C LYS A 144 2.65 4.28 10.38
N GLU A 145 2.86 4.59 11.66
CA GLU A 145 3.78 3.87 12.55
C GLU A 145 3.31 2.44 12.74
N TYR A 146 2.04 2.26 13.12
CA TYR A 146 1.47 0.93 13.33
C TYR A 146 1.35 0.13 12.03
N SER A 147 1.08 0.76 10.88
CA SER A 147 1.10 0.05 9.59
C SER A 147 2.46 -0.58 9.29
N VAL A 148 3.56 0.15 9.53
CA VAL A 148 4.92 -0.37 9.27
C VAL A 148 5.35 -1.36 10.34
N LEU A 149 5.06 -1.07 11.60
CA LEU A 149 5.32 -1.99 12.71
C LEU A 149 4.63 -3.34 12.49
N PHE A 150 3.36 -3.32 12.11
CA PHE A 150 2.58 -4.52 11.82
C PHE A 150 3.04 -5.26 10.58
N PHE A 151 3.53 -4.57 9.56
CA PHE A 151 4.19 -5.22 8.44
C PHE A 151 5.44 -5.99 8.89
N ALA A 152 6.26 -5.40 9.76
CA ALA A 152 7.46 -6.03 10.30
C ALA A 152 7.11 -7.22 11.22
N LEU A 153 6.21 -7.03 12.19
CA LEU A 153 5.77 -8.08 13.11
C LEU A 153 5.06 -9.24 12.39
N GLY A 154 4.24 -8.93 11.38
CA GLY A 154 3.58 -9.93 10.54
C GLY A 154 4.56 -10.85 9.83
N LYS A 155 5.71 -10.32 9.42
CA LYS A 155 6.78 -11.09 8.77
C LYS A 155 7.54 -11.98 9.76
N GLU A 156 7.85 -11.47 10.95
CA GLU A 156 8.70 -12.18 11.93
C GLU A 156 7.92 -13.12 12.85
N ILE A 157 6.67 -12.80 13.19
CA ILE A 157 5.88 -13.52 14.22
C ILE A 157 4.76 -14.35 13.59
N PHE A 158 4.02 -13.77 12.65
CA PHE A 158 2.79 -14.37 12.12
C PHE A 158 3.01 -15.04 10.77
N SER A 159 3.92 -16.02 10.68
CA SER A 159 4.08 -17.03 9.59
C SER A 159 3.67 -16.63 8.16
N GLY A 160 3.83 -15.37 7.75
CA GLY A 160 3.31 -14.85 6.49
C GLY A 160 1.78 -14.84 6.31
N HIS A 161 0.97 -14.91 7.39
CA HIS A 161 -0.49 -14.79 7.33
C HIS A 161 -0.97 -13.43 7.89
N PRO A 162 -1.02 -12.37 7.06
CA PRO A 162 -1.49 -11.04 7.48
C PRO A 162 -2.98 -10.99 7.89
N ARG A 163 -3.70 -12.12 7.84
CA ARG A 163 -5.10 -12.21 8.27
C ARG A 163 -5.26 -12.12 9.78
N ASP A 164 -4.36 -12.73 10.55
CA ASP A 164 -4.48 -12.78 12.02
C ASP A 164 -4.34 -11.37 12.64
N LEU A 165 -3.40 -10.59 12.11
CA LEU A 165 -3.19 -9.20 12.53
C LEU A 165 -4.33 -8.27 12.08
N ARG A 166 -4.89 -8.51 10.88
CA ARG A 166 -6.06 -7.80 10.36
C ARG A 166 -7.32 -8.11 11.17
N GLU A 167 -7.47 -9.33 11.66
CA GLU A 167 -8.56 -9.75 12.55
C GLU A 167 -8.41 -9.16 13.96
N MET A 168 -7.18 -9.08 14.48
CA MET A 168 -6.84 -8.43 15.75
C MET A 168 -7.19 -6.94 15.75
N ILE A 169 -6.81 -6.19 14.71
CA ILE A 169 -7.20 -4.77 14.56
C ILE A 169 -8.66 -4.60 14.12
N GLY A 170 -9.34 -5.71 13.85
CA GLY A 170 -10.75 -5.75 13.48
C GLY A 170 -11.06 -5.07 12.16
N GLY A 171 -10.19 -5.24 11.17
CA GLY A 171 -10.43 -4.89 9.77
C GLY A 171 -11.33 -5.90 9.07
N HIS A 172 -12.40 -6.36 9.71
CA HIS A 172 -13.44 -7.12 9.02
C HIS A 172 -14.23 -6.12 8.16
N LYS A 173 -14.43 -6.42 6.88
CA LYS A 173 -15.57 -5.84 6.18
C LYS A 173 -16.76 -6.56 6.78
N ASP A 174 -17.58 -5.84 7.53
CA ASP A 174 -18.84 -6.36 8.05
C ASP A 174 -19.68 -6.71 6.83
N ASN A 175 -19.80 -8.00 6.56
CA ASN A 175 -20.85 -8.51 5.69
C ASN A 175 -22.02 -8.78 6.61
N GLU A 176 -22.74 -7.72 6.97
CA GLU A 176 -24.05 -7.82 7.60
C GLU A 176 -25.01 -8.50 6.62
N ASN A 177 -25.08 -9.82 6.72
CA ASN A 177 -26.34 -10.55 6.62
C ASN A 177 -26.12 -11.97 7.12
N SER A 178 -26.57 -12.24 8.34
CA SER A 178 -27.21 -13.48 8.80
C SER A 178 -27.44 -13.36 10.31
N THR A 179 -28.37 -12.48 10.69
CA THR A 179 -29.12 -12.72 11.92
C THR A 179 -30.07 -13.88 11.63
N GLU A 180 -30.28 -14.71 12.65
CA GLU A 180 -31.48 -15.53 12.84
C GLU A 180 -31.45 -16.94 12.23
N SER A 181 -31.00 -17.91 13.04
CA SER A 181 -31.97 -18.86 13.58
C SER A 181 -31.47 -19.44 14.89
N SER A 182 -32.15 -18.99 15.95
CA SER A 182 -32.27 -19.65 17.24
C SER A 182 -32.77 -21.09 17.09
N GLU A 183 -32.10 -22.05 17.72
CA GLU A 183 -32.79 -23.26 18.19
C GLU A 183 -32.23 -23.66 19.57
N VAL A 184 -32.77 -23.01 20.59
CA VAL A 184 -32.76 -23.51 21.97
C VAL A 184 -33.83 -24.61 22.02
N LYS A 185 -33.41 -25.88 22.05
CA LYS A 185 -34.27 -26.99 22.44
C LYS A 185 -34.24 -27.14 23.95
N ASP A 186 -35.16 -26.44 24.61
CA ASP A 186 -35.51 -26.72 26.01
C ASP A 186 -36.72 -27.64 26.10
N LYS A 187 -36.58 -28.63 26.97
CA LYS A 187 -37.54 -29.69 27.32
C LYS A 187 -38.77 -29.12 28.03
N LYS A 188 -39.95 -29.63 27.68
CA LYS A 188 -41.12 -29.77 28.56
C LYS A 188 -42.00 -30.89 28.00
N ASP A 189 -41.92 -32.09 28.55
CA ASP A 189 -42.71 -32.59 29.69
C ASP A 189 -44.20 -32.65 29.33
N GLY A 190 -44.61 -33.81 28.81
CA GLY A 190 -45.99 -34.15 28.48
C GLY A 190 -46.51 -35.11 29.55
N SER A 191 -47.39 -34.59 30.40
CA SER A 191 -48.25 -35.37 31.28
C SER A 191 -49.58 -35.58 30.57
N ASP A 192 -49.85 -36.83 30.20
CA ASP A 192 -51.15 -37.27 29.71
C ASP A 192 -52.10 -37.49 30.89
N GLU A 193 -53.27 -36.85 30.88
CA GLU A 193 -54.46 -37.34 31.59
C GLU A 193 -55.75 -36.77 30.97
N ASN A 194 -56.71 -37.68 30.78
CA ASN A 194 -58.15 -37.52 30.51
C ASN A 194 -58.65 -37.52 29.05
N ASN A 195 -58.98 -38.72 28.54
CA ASN A 195 -60.38 -39.19 28.46
C ASN A 195 -60.45 -40.70 28.16
#